data_AF-A0A0W7TGP0-F1
#
_entry.id   AF-A0A0W7TGP0-F1
#
_cell.length_a   1.000
_cell.length_b   1.000
_cell.length_c   1.000
_cell.angle_alpha   90.00
_cell.angle_beta   90.00
_cell.angle_gamma   90.00
#
_symmetry.space_group_name_H-M   'P 1'
#
loop_
_entity.id
_entity.type
_entity.pdbx_description
1 polymer ?
#
loop_
_entity_poly.entity_id
_entity_poly.type
_entity_poly.pdbx_seq_one_letter_code
_entity_poly.pdbx_strand_id
1 'polypeptide(L)'
;MADRWAEELLEALGGRAVDYYVVHHMEPDHSASMKRVLSMFPGARIVASAKALRMMNQFLNADMSAVTDTVKEGDVLDLGGGTQLKFIEAPNVHWPEVIMSYLPAERTLFSVDAWGRFGPGSADYEWMAGARRYYFNIVGKFGAAVLKVLDKASGLDIARICPLHGCPLEEGIGKYVSIYRGWASYEPRMTASPSSAPPSTATRRGPPSMRRKLQGRWAGPPPSSTSWSRTPRTRSKRPSGTRR
;
A
#
# COMPACT_ATOMS: atom_id res chain seq x y z
N MET A 1 -12.93 -3.01 19.24
CA MET A 1 -12.22 -3.06 17.95
C MET A 1 -10.80 -3.58 18.12
N ALA A 2 -10.03 -3.07 19.09
CA ALA A 2 -8.69 -3.59 19.40
C ALA A 2 -8.67 -5.08 19.83
N ASP A 3 -9.67 -5.55 20.58
CA ASP A 3 -9.72 -6.97 20.99
C ASP A 3 -9.94 -7.90 19.79
N ARG A 4 -10.94 -7.62 18.96
CA ARG A 4 -11.20 -8.37 17.72
C ARG A 4 -9.96 -8.41 16.80
N TRP A 5 -9.28 -7.29 16.62
CA TRP A 5 -8.06 -7.26 15.81
C TRP A 5 -6.95 -8.14 16.40
N ALA A 6 -6.78 -8.15 17.72
CA ALA A 6 -5.80 -8.98 18.39
C ALA A 6 -6.14 -10.48 18.28
N GLU A 7 -7.42 -10.84 18.37
CA GLU A 7 -7.89 -12.21 18.14
C GLU A 7 -7.59 -12.68 16.72
N GLU A 8 -7.94 -11.88 15.71
CA GLU A 8 -7.67 -12.17 14.30
C GLU A 8 -6.15 -12.28 14.02
N LEU A 9 -5.32 -11.45 14.68
CA LEU A 9 -3.86 -11.55 14.60
C LEU A 9 -3.35 -12.87 15.18
N LEU A 10 -3.80 -13.26 16.38
CA LEU A 10 -3.37 -14.49 17.03
C LEU A 10 -3.79 -15.73 16.22
N GLU A 11 -4.99 -15.70 15.66
CA GLU A 11 -5.48 -16.74 14.75
C GLU A 11 -4.60 -16.83 13.49
N ALA A 12 -4.31 -15.70 12.83
CA ALA A 12 -3.46 -15.66 11.65
C ALA A 12 -2.02 -16.15 11.93
N LEU A 13 -1.50 -15.87 13.12
CA LEU A 13 -0.18 -16.36 13.54
C LEU A 13 -0.18 -17.87 13.81
N GLY A 14 -1.30 -18.44 14.26
CA GLY A 14 -1.40 -19.89 14.50
C GLY A 14 -0.34 -20.40 15.50
N GLY A 15 -0.02 -19.59 16.51
CA GLY A 15 1.00 -19.89 17.53
C GLY A 15 2.44 -19.56 17.16
N ARG A 16 2.69 -19.01 15.95
CA ARG A 16 4.02 -18.49 15.58
C ARG A 16 4.36 -17.23 16.37
N ALA A 17 5.65 -17.07 16.68
CA ALA A 17 6.17 -15.82 17.22
C ALA A 17 6.21 -14.73 16.15
N VAL A 18 6.32 -13.48 16.60
CA VAL A 18 6.53 -12.30 15.74
C VAL A 18 7.97 -11.83 15.93
N ASP A 19 8.76 -11.91 14.87
CA ASP A 19 10.15 -11.43 14.88
C ASP A 19 10.24 -9.91 14.65
N TYR A 20 9.40 -9.39 13.75
CA TYR A 20 9.41 -7.98 13.36
C TYR A 20 8.01 -7.35 13.41
N TYR A 21 7.92 -6.15 13.97
CA TYR A 21 6.76 -5.28 13.91
C TYR A 21 7.10 -4.00 13.13
N VAL A 22 6.68 -3.95 11.87
CA VAL A 22 6.99 -2.83 10.97
C VAL A 22 5.97 -1.70 11.18
N VAL A 23 6.47 -0.51 11.50
CA VAL A 23 5.66 0.69 11.73
C VAL A 23 5.86 1.67 10.58
N HIS A 24 4.88 1.68 9.67
CA HIS A 24 4.87 2.58 8.51
C HIS A 24 4.40 4.00 8.84
N HIS A 25 3.51 4.14 9.82
CA HIS A 25 2.80 5.38 10.14
C HIS A 25 2.36 5.39 11.61
N MET A 26 2.51 6.53 12.28
CA MET A 26 2.24 6.69 13.70
C MET A 26 0.87 7.28 14.02
N GLU A 27 0.03 7.65 13.05
CA GLU A 27 -1.30 8.18 13.37
C GLU A 27 -2.10 7.18 14.25
N PRO A 28 -2.83 7.66 15.29
CA PRO A 28 -3.40 6.77 16.30
C PRO A 28 -4.37 5.70 15.78
N ASP A 29 -5.02 5.92 14.65
CA ASP A 29 -5.89 4.91 14.04
C ASP A 29 -5.11 3.67 13.53
N HIS A 30 -3.80 3.77 13.38
CA HIS A 30 -2.90 2.66 13.06
C HIS A 30 -2.00 2.24 14.24
N SER A 31 -1.64 3.19 15.11
CA SER A 31 -0.61 2.99 16.13
C SER A 31 -1.14 2.80 17.56
N ALA A 32 -2.41 3.11 17.85
CA ALA A 32 -2.91 3.11 19.23
C ALA A 32 -2.85 1.73 19.92
N SER A 33 -2.86 0.64 19.15
CA SER A 33 -2.75 -0.72 19.69
C SER A 33 -1.31 -1.19 19.91
N MET A 34 -0.30 -0.38 19.60
CA MET A 34 1.11 -0.76 19.65
C MET A 34 1.54 -1.30 21.02
N LYS A 35 1.16 -0.64 22.13
CA LYS A 35 1.48 -1.14 23.50
C LYS A 35 0.97 -2.56 23.71
N ARG A 36 -0.23 -2.86 23.21
CA ARG A 36 -0.83 -4.19 23.31
C ARG A 36 -0.02 -5.20 22.50
N VAL A 37 0.33 -4.87 21.25
CA VAL A 37 1.15 -5.75 20.39
C VAL A 37 2.49 -6.08 21.04
N LEU A 38 3.20 -5.07 21.53
CA LEU A 38 4.50 -5.25 22.19
C LEU A 38 4.39 -6.05 23.49
N SER A 39 3.28 -5.96 24.21
CA SER A 39 3.03 -6.80 25.38
C SER A 39 2.76 -8.27 25.04
N MET A 40 2.14 -8.54 23.88
CA MET A 40 1.88 -9.91 23.40
C MET A 40 3.14 -10.54 22.81
N PHE A 41 4.02 -9.74 22.20
CA PHE A 41 5.24 -10.18 21.52
C PHE A 41 6.46 -9.41 22.02
N PRO A 42 6.90 -9.63 23.27
CA PRO A 42 7.99 -8.85 23.88
C PRO A 42 9.36 -9.08 23.22
N GLY A 43 9.51 -10.15 22.42
CA GLY A 43 10.73 -10.44 21.65
C GLY A 43 10.78 -9.80 20.26
N ALA A 44 9.68 -9.19 19.79
CA ALA A 44 9.63 -8.60 18.46
C ALA A 44 10.51 -7.34 18.37
N ARG A 45 11.30 -7.22 17.29
CA ARG A 45 11.98 -5.97 16.95
C ARG A 45 11.04 -5.04 16.20
N ILE A 46 11.02 -3.78 16.58
CA ILE A 46 10.26 -2.76 15.86
C ILE A 46 11.10 -2.30 14.67
N VAL A 47 10.49 -2.12 13.50
CA VAL A 47 11.18 -1.58 12.32
C VAL A 47 10.46 -0.31 11.88
N ALA A 48 11.13 0.85 11.97
CA ALA A 48 10.47 2.14 11.79
C ALA A 48 11.42 3.21 11.25
N SER A 49 10.88 4.31 10.71
CA SER A 49 11.72 5.46 10.36
C SER A 49 12.24 6.17 11.61
N ALA A 50 13.34 6.93 11.48
CA ALA A 50 13.90 7.69 12.60
C ALA A 50 12.90 8.71 13.19
N LYS A 51 12.01 9.24 12.32
CA LYS A 51 10.94 10.15 12.74
C LYS A 51 9.86 9.39 13.50
N ALA A 52 9.48 8.21 13.03
CA ALA A 52 8.48 7.37 13.68
C ALA A 52 8.97 6.94 15.08
N LEU A 53 10.23 6.58 15.25
CA LEU A 53 10.82 6.29 16.56
C LEU A 53 10.69 7.47 17.53
N ARG A 54 10.98 8.70 17.08
CA ARG A 54 10.80 9.89 17.94
C ARG A 54 9.36 10.09 18.37
N MET A 55 8.41 9.93 17.45
CA MET A 55 6.98 10.04 17.75
C MET A 55 6.50 8.91 18.67
N MET A 56 7.01 7.71 18.46
CA MET A 56 6.73 6.54 19.29
C MET A 56 7.19 6.76 20.73
N ASN A 57 8.40 7.30 20.93
CA ASN A 57 8.88 7.62 22.28
C ASN A 57 7.96 8.60 22.99
N GLN A 58 7.42 9.58 22.27
CA GLN A 58 6.46 10.57 22.79
C GLN A 58 5.10 9.95 23.09
N PHE A 59 4.52 9.19 22.15
CA PHE A 59 3.18 8.60 22.30
C PHE A 59 3.14 7.51 23.36
N LEU A 60 4.23 6.75 23.50
CA LEU A 60 4.33 5.69 24.49
C LEU A 60 4.82 6.18 25.85
N ASN A 61 5.44 7.36 25.90
CA ASN A 61 6.14 7.90 27.06
C ASN A 61 7.22 6.92 27.58
N ALA A 62 8.03 6.39 26.66
CA ALA A 62 9.07 5.40 26.91
C ALA A 62 10.19 5.51 25.87
N ASP A 63 11.42 5.12 26.21
CA ASP A 63 12.49 5.02 25.21
C ASP A 63 12.43 3.68 24.48
N MET A 64 12.07 3.72 23.20
CA MET A 64 11.93 2.54 22.34
C MET A 64 13.19 2.25 21.51
N SER A 65 14.27 3.03 21.69
CA SER A 65 15.45 2.96 20.82
C SER A 65 16.14 1.60 20.87
N ALA A 66 16.20 0.96 22.04
CA ALA A 66 16.87 -0.34 22.20
C ALA A 66 16.18 -1.50 21.46
N VAL A 67 14.88 -1.38 21.21
CA VAL A 67 14.05 -2.42 20.57
C VAL A 67 13.63 -2.04 19.14
N THR A 68 14.12 -0.92 18.61
CA THR A 68 13.76 -0.40 17.29
C THR A 68 14.94 -0.38 16.34
N ASP A 69 14.81 -1.09 15.22
CA ASP A 69 15.65 -0.95 14.04
C ASP A 69 15.16 0.23 13.20
N THR A 70 16.01 1.23 13.06
CA THR A 70 15.69 2.41 12.26
C THR A 70 16.01 2.16 10.79
N VAL A 71 15.04 2.42 9.91
CA VAL A 71 15.17 2.28 8.45
C VAL A 71 14.95 3.60 7.72
N LYS A 72 15.54 3.72 6.53
CA LYS A 72 15.40 4.86 5.61
C LYS A 72 15.18 4.39 4.18
N GLU A 73 15.10 5.35 3.25
CA GLU A 73 14.96 5.08 1.81
C GLU A 73 16.00 4.06 1.32
N GLY A 74 15.53 3.01 0.65
CA GLY A 74 16.37 2.02 0.00
C GLY A 74 16.93 0.94 0.93
N ASP A 75 16.74 1.07 2.25
CA ASP A 75 17.10 0.00 3.19
C ASP A 75 16.26 -1.25 2.91
N VAL A 76 16.82 -2.39 3.30
CA VAL A 76 16.22 -3.72 3.09
C VAL A 76 16.24 -4.48 4.40
N LEU A 77 15.07 -4.98 4.80
CA LEU A 77 14.93 -5.97 5.86
C LEU A 77 14.85 -7.37 5.25
N ASP A 78 15.79 -8.23 5.61
CA ASP A 78 15.73 -9.65 5.26
C ASP A 78 14.76 -10.37 6.20
N LEU A 79 13.76 -11.03 5.63
CA LEU A 79 12.75 -11.80 6.35
C LEU A 79 13.06 -13.30 6.34
N GLY A 80 14.22 -13.69 5.80
CA GLY A 80 14.65 -15.07 5.65
C GLY A 80 14.09 -15.75 4.40
N GLY A 81 14.66 -16.90 4.03
CA GLY A 81 14.22 -17.68 2.88
C GLY A 81 14.33 -16.95 1.53
N GLY A 82 15.20 -15.92 1.43
CA GLY A 82 15.32 -15.07 0.26
C GLY A 82 14.23 -14.00 0.13
N THR A 83 13.39 -13.84 1.15
CA THR A 83 12.32 -12.83 1.18
C THR A 83 12.86 -11.53 1.76
N GLN A 84 12.65 -10.42 1.05
CA GLN A 84 13.16 -9.11 1.45
C GLN A 84 12.07 -8.05 1.40
N LEU A 85 12.05 -7.17 2.38
CA LEU A 85 11.18 -6.02 2.44
C LEU A 85 12.00 -4.74 2.21
N LYS A 86 11.70 -4.01 1.14
CA LYS A 86 12.43 -2.79 0.74
C LYS A 86 11.69 -1.55 1.20
N PHE A 87 12.37 -0.60 1.83
CA PHE A 87 11.74 0.60 2.38
C PHE A 87 11.80 1.79 1.43
N ILE A 88 10.71 2.55 1.40
CA ILE A 88 10.51 3.70 0.51
C ILE A 88 9.97 4.85 1.36
N GLU A 89 10.76 5.90 1.57
CA GLU A 89 10.32 7.08 2.29
C GLU A 89 9.22 7.81 1.51
N ALA A 90 8.13 8.10 2.22
CA ALA A 90 6.97 8.82 1.70
C ALA A 90 6.57 9.97 2.65
N PRO A 91 7.51 10.87 2.99
CA PRO A 91 7.26 11.91 3.97
C PRO A 91 6.15 12.84 3.47
N ASN A 92 5.25 13.18 4.38
CA ASN A 92 4.03 13.95 4.11
C ASN A 92 3.07 13.24 3.16
N VAL A 93 2.98 11.90 3.22
CA VAL A 93 1.90 11.12 2.60
C VAL A 93 1.18 10.26 3.67
N HIS A 94 0.56 10.85 4.70
CA HIS A 94 0.30 12.28 4.85
C HIS A 94 1.00 12.93 6.07
N TRP A 95 1.69 12.15 6.92
CA TRP A 95 2.52 12.68 8.01
C TRP A 95 4.03 12.64 7.70
N PRO A 96 4.87 13.42 8.41
CA PRO A 96 6.29 13.58 8.08
C PRO A 96 7.15 12.31 8.20
N GLU A 97 6.72 11.34 9.01
CA GLU A 97 7.43 10.10 9.33
C GLU A 97 7.13 8.94 8.41
N VAL A 98 6.09 9.07 7.57
CA VAL A 98 5.56 7.99 6.76
C VAL A 98 6.65 7.34 5.89
N ILE A 99 6.74 6.03 6.01
CA ILE A 99 7.58 5.15 5.20
C ILE A 99 6.70 4.02 4.65
N MET A 100 6.83 3.73 3.36
CA MET A 100 6.20 2.60 2.69
C MET A 100 7.16 1.41 2.64
N SER A 101 6.65 0.25 2.27
CA SER A 101 7.52 -0.89 1.97
C SER A 101 7.03 -1.69 0.78
N TYR A 102 7.97 -2.28 0.04
CA TYR A 102 7.72 -3.10 -1.12
C TYR A 102 8.30 -4.50 -0.90
N LEU A 103 7.48 -5.51 -1.13
CA LEU A 103 7.82 -6.93 -1.05
C LEU A 103 7.97 -7.47 -2.48
N PRO A 104 9.19 -7.58 -3.03
CA PRO A 104 9.40 -7.96 -4.43
C PRO A 104 8.93 -9.37 -4.74
N ALA A 105 9.09 -10.31 -3.79
CA ALA A 105 8.68 -11.70 -3.96
C ALA A 105 7.19 -11.85 -4.31
N GLU A 106 6.36 -10.93 -3.80
CA GLU A 106 4.92 -10.91 -4.06
C GLU A 106 4.47 -9.75 -4.96
N ARG A 107 5.41 -8.89 -5.39
CA ARG A 107 5.11 -7.66 -6.15
C ARG A 107 4.08 -6.78 -5.43
N THR A 108 4.16 -6.74 -4.10
CA THR A 108 3.20 -6.06 -3.21
C THR A 108 3.80 -4.78 -2.64
N LEU A 109 3.10 -3.65 -2.81
CA LEU A 109 3.43 -2.38 -2.17
C LEU A 109 2.51 -2.13 -0.98
N PHE A 110 3.06 -2.02 0.24
CA PHE A 110 2.36 -1.52 1.41
C PHE A 110 2.43 0.01 1.39
N SER A 111 1.32 0.65 1.02
CA SER A 111 1.29 2.05 0.58
C SER A 111 0.78 3.03 1.64
N VAL A 112 0.51 2.58 2.86
CA VAL A 112 0.04 3.43 3.96
C VAL A 112 -1.27 4.11 3.54
N ASP A 113 -1.40 5.43 3.67
CA ASP A 113 -2.61 6.17 3.28
C ASP A 113 -2.72 6.41 1.77
N ALA A 114 -1.60 6.26 1.05
CA ALA A 114 -1.65 6.40 -0.38
C ALA A 114 -2.53 5.30 -0.99
N TRP A 115 -3.39 5.69 -1.93
CA TRP A 115 -4.44 4.86 -2.52
C TRP A 115 -5.53 4.34 -1.56
N GLY A 116 -5.53 4.81 -0.31
CA GLY A 116 -6.59 4.52 0.65
C GLY A 116 -7.96 5.08 0.24
N ARG A 117 -9.00 4.55 0.88
CA ARG A 117 -10.37 5.04 0.72
C ARG A 117 -11.18 4.98 2.01
N PHE A 118 -12.18 5.86 2.11
CA PHE A 118 -13.26 5.67 3.08
C PHE A 118 -14.22 4.56 2.64
N GLY A 119 -14.99 4.04 3.60
CA GLY A 119 -16.03 3.05 3.38
C GLY A 119 -15.67 1.65 3.87
N PRO A 120 -16.55 0.66 3.68
CA PRO A 120 -16.37 -0.70 4.18
C PRO A 120 -15.14 -1.38 3.58
N GLY A 121 -14.48 -2.25 4.34
CA GLY A 121 -13.38 -3.11 3.87
C GLY A 121 -13.84 -4.29 2.99
N SER A 122 -14.87 -4.10 2.17
CA SER A 122 -15.33 -5.09 1.19
C SER A 122 -14.74 -4.80 -0.20
N ALA A 123 -14.30 -5.86 -0.89
CA ALA A 123 -13.82 -5.80 -2.26
C ALA A 123 -14.94 -5.39 -3.25
N ASP A 124 -16.20 -5.63 -2.89
CA ASP A 124 -17.37 -5.24 -3.71
C ASP A 124 -17.65 -3.73 -3.66
N TYR A 125 -17.04 -3.01 -2.72
CA TYR A 125 -17.19 -1.56 -2.63
C TYR A 125 -16.26 -0.85 -3.60
N GLU A 126 -16.87 -0.12 -4.53
CA GLU A 126 -16.18 0.59 -5.61
C GLU A 126 -15.14 1.58 -5.08
N TRP A 127 -13.89 1.43 -5.53
CA TRP A 127 -12.78 2.19 -4.97
C TRP A 127 -12.93 3.69 -5.16
N MET A 128 -13.37 4.15 -6.35
CA MET A 128 -13.43 5.59 -6.66
C MET A 128 -14.37 6.36 -5.73
N ALA A 129 -15.53 5.78 -5.41
CA ALA A 129 -16.52 6.41 -4.53
C ALA A 129 -15.91 6.87 -3.20
N GLY A 130 -15.09 6.03 -2.57
CA GLY A 130 -14.41 6.36 -1.32
C GLY A 130 -13.07 7.07 -1.51
N ALA A 131 -12.30 6.67 -2.52
CA ALA A 131 -10.91 7.12 -2.69
C ALA A 131 -10.82 8.59 -3.07
N ARG A 132 -11.74 9.10 -3.89
CA ARG A 132 -11.75 10.53 -4.25
C ARG A 132 -11.92 11.40 -3.02
N ARG A 133 -12.91 11.08 -2.17
CA ARG A 133 -13.16 11.81 -0.93
C ARG A 133 -11.98 11.65 0.04
N TYR A 134 -11.45 10.45 0.19
CA TYR A 134 -10.29 10.20 1.05
C TYR A 134 -9.09 11.03 0.61
N TYR A 135 -8.73 10.97 -0.68
CA TYR A 135 -7.60 11.72 -1.22
C TYR A 135 -7.73 13.21 -0.92
N PHE A 136 -8.82 13.86 -1.34
CA PHE A 136 -8.92 15.33 -1.21
C PHE A 136 -9.00 15.82 0.24
N ASN A 137 -9.44 14.99 1.19
CA ASN A 137 -9.56 15.39 2.59
C ASN A 137 -8.32 15.04 3.43
N ILE A 138 -7.59 13.99 3.09
CA ILE A 138 -6.48 13.46 3.92
C ILE A 138 -5.12 13.73 3.26
N VAL A 139 -4.94 13.22 2.04
CA VAL A 139 -3.63 13.22 1.36
C VAL A 139 -3.44 14.45 0.46
N GLY A 140 -4.54 15.06 0.02
CA GLY A 140 -4.61 15.97 -1.11
C GLY A 140 -3.87 17.28 -0.93
N LYS A 141 -3.50 17.67 0.30
CA LYS A 141 -2.60 18.80 0.58
C LYS A 141 -1.16 18.55 0.13
N PHE A 142 -0.79 17.30 -0.06
CA PHE A 142 0.60 16.87 -0.25
C PHE A 142 0.89 16.36 -1.67
N GLY A 143 0.24 16.91 -2.69
CA GLY A 143 0.37 16.45 -4.08
C GLY A 143 1.81 16.33 -4.57
N ALA A 144 2.68 17.28 -4.23
CA ALA A 144 4.10 17.20 -4.59
C ALA A 144 4.84 16.02 -3.94
N ALA A 145 4.51 15.66 -2.69
CA ALA A 145 5.07 14.48 -2.03
C ALA A 145 4.53 13.20 -2.66
N VAL A 146 3.23 13.17 -2.99
CA VAL A 146 2.59 12.06 -3.71
C VAL A 146 3.24 11.83 -5.07
N LEU A 147 3.52 12.89 -5.84
CA LEU A 147 4.19 12.76 -7.14
C LEU A 147 5.57 12.13 -7.01
N LYS A 148 6.35 12.49 -5.99
CA LYS A 148 7.66 11.85 -5.70
C LYS A 148 7.51 10.36 -5.40
N VAL A 149 6.52 9.97 -4.60
CA VAL A 149 6.22 8.56 -4.31
C VAL A 149 5.81 7.82 -5.59
N LEU A 150 4.97 8.43 -6.43
CA LEU A 150 4.56 7.86 -7.72
C LEU A 150 5.74 7.66 -8.67
N ASP A 151 6.71 8.58 -8.67
CA ASP A 151 7.92 8.44 -9.48
C ASP A 151 8.80 7.29 -8.98
N LYS A 152 8.98 7.15 -7.66
CA LYS A 152 9.67 5.99 -7.06
C LYS A 152 8.97 4.67 -7.38
N ALA A 153 7.65 4.62 -7.18
CA ALA A 153 6.83 3.44 -7.46
C ALA A 153 6.85 3.03 -8.94
N SER A 154 7.08 3.97 -9.86
CA SER A 154 7.19 3.67 -11.29
C SER A 154 8.39 2.79 -11.68
N GLY A 155 9.39 2.70 -10.80
CA GLY A 155 10.54 1.81 -10.95
C GLY A 155 10.32 0.38 -10.42
N LEU A 156 9.18 0.13 -9.77
CA LEU A 156 8.87 -1.15 -9.13
C LEU A 156 7.92 -1.98 -9.99
N ASP A 157 8.06 -3.30 -9.90
CA ASP A 157 7.11 -4.23 -10.49
C ASP A 157 5.96 -4.51 -9.52
N ILE A 158 4.86 -3.76 -9.63
CA ILE A 158 3.75 -3.80 -8.67
C ILE A 158 2.56 -4.52 -9.28
N ALA A 159 2.15 -5.62 -8.66
CA ALA A 159 0.92 -6.35 -8.97
C ALA A 159 -0.21 -6.04 -7.98
N ARG A 160 0.14 -5.66 -6.74
CA ARG A 160 -0.80 -5.38 -5.65
C ARG A 160 -0.39 -4.13 -4.86
N ILE A 161 -1.36 -3.28 -4.53
CA ILE A 161 -1.20 -2.14 -3.63
C ILE A 161 -2.05 -2.38 -2.37
N CYS A 162 -1.43 -2.39 -1.20
CA CYS A 162 -2.07 -2.60 0.09
C CYS A 162 -2.06 -1.29 0.91
N PRO A 163 -3.12 -0.47 0.83
CA PRO A 163 -3.28 0.70 1.71
C PRO A 163 -3.73 0.29 3.12
N LEU A 164 -3.57 1.19 4.09
CA LEU A 164 -4.09 1.01 5.46
C LEU A 164 -5.61 1.19 5.55
N HIS A 165 -6.23 1.84 4.55
CA HIS A 165 -7.68 2.08 4.51
C HIS A 165 -8.32 1.50 3.24
N GLY A 166 -9.31 0.63 3.44
CA GLY A 166 -10.04 -0.04 2.37
C GLY A 166 -9.46 -1.43 2.08
N CYS A 167 -9.64 -1.90 0.84
CA CYS A 167 -9.15 -3.20 0.41
C CYS A 167 -7.87 -3.05 -0.42
N PRO A 168 -7.03 -4.11 -0.49
CA PRO A 168 -5.97 -4.19 -1.48
C PRO A 168 -6.50 -3.93 -2.89
N LEU A 169 -5.71 -3.20 -3.67
CA LEU A 169 -5.97 -2.99 -5.09
C LEU A 169 -5.17 -4.01 -5.87
N GLU A 170 -5.91 -4.77 -6.68
CA GLU A 170 -5.41 -5.80 -7.57
C GLU A 170 -5.98 -5.54 -8.96
N GLU A 171 -5.26 -6.01 -9.98
CA GLU A 171 -5.60 -5.83 -11.39
C GLU A 171 -5.67 -4.36 -11.85
N GLY A 172 -5.23 -4.09 -13.08
CA GLY A 172 -5.34 -2.73 -13.63
C GLY A 172 -4.64 -1.64 -12.79
N ILE A 173 -3.54 -1.96 -12.09
CA ILE A 173 -2.78 -1.04 -11.22
C ILE A 173 -2.50 0.30 -11.91
N GLY A 174 -2.19 0.28 -13.22
CA GLY A 174 -1.98 1.47 -14.03
C GLY A 174 -3.14 2.49 -13.99
N LYS A 175 -4.39 2.03 -13.89
CA LYS A 175 -5.58 2.88 -13.76
C LYS A 175 -5.53 3.67 -12.45
N TYR A 176 -5.31 2.99 -11.32
CA TYR A 176 -5.24 3.62 -10.01
C TYR A 176 -4.08 4.62 -9.93
N VAL A 177 -2.89 4.23 -10.40
CA VAL A 177 -1.71 5.11 -10.48
C VAL A 177 -2.00 6.35 -11.35
N SER A 178 -2.64 6.18 -12.52
CA SER A 178 -2.97 7.29 -13.40
C SER A 178 -4.00 8.25 -12.78
N ILE A 179 -4.98 7.75 -12.06
CA ILE A 179 -6.00 8.57 -11.37
C ILE A 179 -5.34 9.36 -10.24
N TYR A 180 -4.56 8.68 -9.40
CA TYR A 180 -3.88 9.28 -8.25
C TYR A 180 -2.87 10.36 -8.70
N ARG A 181 -2.10 10.10 -9.78
CA ARG A 181 -1.24 11.12 -10.40
C ARG A 181 -2.03 12.33 -10.89
N GLY A 182 -3.20 12.10 -11.51
CA GLY A 182 -4.09 13.18 -11.92
C GLY A 182 -4.50 14.06 -10.74
N TRP A 183 -4.90 13.47 -9.62
CA TRP A 183 -5.25 14.24 -8.42
C TRP A 183 -4.06 14.97 -7.80
N ALA A 184 -2.88 14.35 -7.78
CA ALA A 184 -1.66 14.94 -7.21
C ALA A 184 -1.04 16.06 -8.05
N SER A 185 -1.29 16.06 -9.36
CA SER A 185 -0.80 17.11 -10.27
C SER A 185 -1.51 18.46 -10.09
N TYR A 186 -2.70 18.47 -9.47
CA TYR A 186 -3.62 19.62 -9.46
C TYR A 186 -3.96 20.18 -10.84
N GLU A 187 -3.69 19.44 -11.92
CA GLU A 187 -4.07 19.85 -13.26
C GLU A 187 -5.59 19.72 -13.44
N PRO A 188 -6.27 20.76 -13.94
CA PRO A 188 -7.67 20.65 -14.30
C PRO A 188 -7.86 19.54 -15.34
N ARG A 189 -8.76 18.59 -15.09
CA ARG A 189 -9.26 17.76 -16.19
C ARG A 189 -10.11 18.66 -17.07
N MET A 190 -9.60 18.96 -18.26
CA MET A 190 -10.43 19.49 -19.34
C MET A 190 -11.49 18.43 -19.65
N THR A 191 -12.68 18.58 -19.08
CA THR A 191 -13.87 17.94 -19.62
C THR A 191 -14.11 18.62 -20.95
N ALA A 192 -13.92 17.92 -22.06
CA ALA A 192 -14.35 18.41 -23.35
C ALA A 192 -15.87 18.65 -23.27
N SER A 193 -16.29 19.90 -23.10
CA SER A 193 -17.63 20.32 -23.46
C SER A 193 -17.61 20.53 -24.98
N PRO A 194 -18.44 19.84 -25.77
CA PRO A 194 -18.52 20.08 -27.20
C PRO A 194 -19.35 21.33 -27.42
N SER A 195 -18.76 22.52 -27.30
CA SER A 195 -19.21 23.78 -27.92
C SER A 195 -18.62 24.99 -27.20
N SER A 196 -17.44 25.40 -27.62
CA SER A 196 -17.15 26.81 -27.94
C SER A 196 -15.82 26.86 -28.68
N ALA A 197 -15.88 27.13 -29.98
CA ALA A 197 -14.69 27.39 -30.78
C ALA A 197 -13.99 28.66 -30.24
N PRO A 198 -12.66 28.68 -30.04
CA PRO A 198 -11.95 29.91 -29.73
C PRO A 198 -11.70 30.70 -31.03
N PRO A 199 -11.74 32.04 -30.99
CA PRO A 199 -11.31 32.84 -32.12
C PRO A 199 -9.80 32.70 -32.33
N SER A 200 -9.40 32.64 -33.59
CA SER A 200 -8.00 32.54 -34.02
C SER A 200 -7.17 33.71 -33.51
N THR A 201 -6.03 33.45 -32.87
CA THR A 201 -4.80 34.24 -33.08
C THR A 201 -3.60 33.46 -32.56
N ALA A 202 -2.47 33.70 -33.24
CA ALA A 202 -1.27 32.91 -33.21
C ALA A 202 -0.37 33.11 -31.98
N THR A 203 0.60 32.19 -31.88
CA THR A 203 1.92 32.31 -31.24
C THR A 203 2.03 32.04 -29.73
N ARG A 204 2.26 30.77 -29.37
CA ARG A 204 3.39 30.39 -28.49
C ARG A 204 3.76 28.92 -28.69
N ARG A 205 4.89 28.65 -29.35
CA ARG A 205 5.50 27.31 -29.40
C ARG A 205 6.19 27.06 -28.04
N GLY A 206 5.65 26.14 -27.25
CA GLY A 206 6.37 25.47 -26.16
C GLY A 206 6.81 24.06 -26.62
N PRO A 207 7.91 23.50 -26.11
CA PRO A 207 8.45 22.23 -26.60
C PRO A 207 7.55 21.05 -26.18
N PRO A 208 7.46 19.99 -26.99
CA PRO A 208 6.56 18.87 -26.73
C PRO A 208 7.03 18.06 -25.52
N SER A 209 6.28 18.13 -24.42
CA SER A 209 6.56 17.40 -23.18
C SER A 209 6.14 15.93 -23.28
N MET A 210 7.08 15.04 -22.98
CA MET A 210 7.04 13.90 -22.05
C MET A 210 5.72 13.10 -21.83
N ARG A 211 4.74 13.13 -22.72
CA ARG A 211 3.44 12.44 -22.54
C ARG A 211 3.45 10.99 -22.97
N ARG A 212 4.52 10.52 -23.63
CA ARG A 212 4.52 9.25 -24.38
C ARG A 212 5.35 8.12 -23.76
N LYS A 213 6.10 8.37 -22.67
CA LYS A 213 7.02 7.35 -22.09
C LYS A 213 6.46 6.54 -20.91
N LEU A 214 5.36 6.97 -20.26
CA LEU A 214 4.89 6.32 -19.03
C LEU A 214 3.63 5.45 -19.20
N GLN A 215 2.73 5.76 -20.15
CA GLN A 215 1.55 4.93 -20.42
C GLN A 215 1.91 3.52 -20.91
N GLY A 216 3.07 3.34 -21.54
CA GLY A 216 3.52 2.04 -22.03
C GLY A 216 4.01 1.06 -20.97
N ARG A 217 4.36 1.51 -19.75
CA ARG A 217 4.90 0.62 -18.69
C ARG A 217 3.83 -0.11 -17.90
N TRP A 218 2.59 0.40 -17.89
CA TRP A 218 1.48 -0.15 -17.08
C TRP A 218 0.31 -0.68 -17.92
N ALA A 219 0.41 -0.59 -19.25
CA ALA A 219 -0.57 -1.17 -20.16
C ALA A 219 -0.14 -2.60 -20.51
N GLY A 220 -0.51 -3.57 -19.67
CA GLY A 220 -0.48 -4.99 -20.06
C GLY A 220 -1.58 -5.31 -21.08
N PRO A 221 -1.42 -6.36 -21.92
CA PRO A 221 -2.47 -6.77 -22.85
C PRO A 221 -3.67 -7.35 -22.10
N PRO A 222 -4.90 -7.27 -22.66
CA PRO A 222 -6.08 -7.85 -22.03
C PRO A 222 -5.99 -9.38 -21.96
N PRO A 223 -6.52 -10.03 -20.91
CA PRO A 223 -6.46 -11.48 -20.77
C PRO A 223 -7.33 -12.17 -21.83
N SER A 224 -6.76 -13.18 -22.50
CA SER A 224 -7.46 -14.10 -23.39
C SER A 224 -8.35 -15.04 -22.57
N SER A 225 -9.63 -15.14 -22.92
CA SER A 225 -10.56 -16.06 -22.30
C SER A 225 -10.17 -17.51 -22.60
N THR A 226 -9.94 -18.30 -21.55
CA THR A 226 -9.99 -19.76 -21.66
C THR A 226 -10.69 -20.31 -20.42
N SER A 227 -11.86 -20.89 -20.67
CA SER A 227 -12.74 -21.50 -19.69
C SER A 227 -12.09 -22.74 -19.07
N TRP A 228 -12.15 -22.84 -17.75
CA TRP A 228 -11.83 -24.07 -17.03
C TRP A 228 -13.12 -24.66 -16.45
N SER A 229 -13.61 -25.72 -17.08
CA SER A 229 -14.67 -26.58 -16.54
C SER A 229 -14.08 -27.48 -15.45
N ARG A 230 -14.64 -27.41 -14.23
CA ARG A 230 -14.31 -28.31 -13.12
C ARG A 230 -15.22 -29.54 -13.18
N THR A 231 -14.64 -30.74 -13.30
CA THR A 231 -15.29 -31.99 -12.89
C THR A 231 -14.66 -32.46 -11.57
N PRO A 232 -15.44 -32.90 -10.57
CA PRO A 232 -14.90 -33.34 -9.29
C PRO A 232 -14.47 -34.81 -9.35
N ARG A 233 -13.25 -35.10 -8.88
CA ARG A 233 -12.72 -36.45 -8.73
C ARG A 233 -12.97 -36.95 -7.31
N THR A 234 -13.64 -38.10 -7.19
CA THR A 234 -14.04 -38.73 -5.94
C THR A 234 -12.86 -39.35 -5.17
N ARG A 235 -13.01 -39.36 -3.85
CA ARG A 235 -12.00 -39.71 -2.82
C ARG A 235 -12.04 -41.22 -2.54
N SER A 236 -10.91 -41.91 -2.71
CA SER A 236 -10.70 -43.30 -2.32
C SER A 236 -10.35 -43.40 -0.82
N LYS A 237 -11.03 -44.30 -0.09
CA LYS A 237 -10.78 -44.68 1.32
C LYS A 237 -10.08 -46.05 1.35
N ARG A 238 -9.04 -46.21 2.18
CA ARG A 238 -8.76 -47.31 3.17
C ARG A 238 -7.27 -47.32 3.56
N PRO A 239 -6.87 -47.80 4.77
CA PRO A 239 -7.18 -49.14 5.26
C PRO A 239 -7.58 -49.28 6.74
N SER A 240 -8.33 -50.35 7.01
CA SER A 240 -8.48 -50.98 8.32
C SER A 240 -8.14 -52.46 8.16
N GLY A 241 -7.31 -52.99 9.06
CA GLY A 241 -6.97 -54.41 9.10
C GLY A 241 -5.91 -54.73 10.16
N THR A 242 -6.37 -55.30 11.27
CA THR A 242 -5.58 -55.79 12.42
C THR A 242 -5.34 -57.31 12.30
N ARG A 243 -4.31 -57.80 13.01
CA ARG A 243 -3.90 -59.21 13.30
C ARG A 243 -3.13 -59.90 12.16
N ARG A 244 -2.03 -60.63 12.39
CA ARG A 244 -1.50 -61.33 13.57
C ARG A 244 -0.04 -61.00 13.82
#